data_AF-A0A5C3ETH2-F1
#
_entry.id   AF-A0A5C3ETH2-F1
#
_cell.length_a   1.000
_cell.length_b   1.000
_cell.length_c   1.000
_cell.angle_alpha   90.00
_cell.angle_beta   90.00
_cell.angle_gamma   90.00
#
_symmetry.space_group_name_H-M   'P 1'
#
loop_
_entity.id
_entity.type
_entity.pdbx_description
1 polymer ?
#
loop_
_entity_poly.entity_id
_entity_poly.type
_entity_poly.pdbx_seq_one_letter_code
_entity_poly.pdbx_strand_id
1 'polypeptide(L)'
;MSGLFSGIFGSESHVPSTWERLTTTAEPLFTNPLNLVLLSILIYIALPLLLPSSPTSAKWTPTIAQARSHATAPSDRYSYLPPRHPDTVEWKRYTPRTLALYDGTDSSASPRILLAINGKVFDVTSGKNFYGPGGPYGNFAGRDASRGMAKQSFDLEMITPLDRPIDKLEDLAPSEIKNMKEWEAMFTGKYGIVGELVNEEDL
;
A
#
# COMPACT_ATOMS: atom_id res chain seq x y z
N MET A 1 38.99 -95.76 6.33
CA MET A 1 37.81 -96.15 5.53
C MET A 1 36.73 -95.10 5.73
N SER A 2 36.01 -94.78 4.64
CA SER A 2 34.97 -93.75 4.45
C SER A 2 35.41 -92.29 4.71
N GLY A 3 35.49 -91.38 3.75
CA GLY A 3 34.99 -91.37 2.38
C GLY A 3 34.51 -89.94 2.05
N LEU A 4 35.18 -89.31 1.08
CA LEU A 4 34.62 -88.47 0.01
C LEU A 4 33.26 -87.80 0.26
N PHE A 5 33.23 -86.46 0.36
CA PHE A 5 32.31 -85.56 -0.36
C PHE A 5 32.74 -84.10 -0.09
N SER A 6 33.74 -83.62 -0.85
CA SER A 6 34.11 -82.21 -0.89
C SER A 6 33.55 -81.59 -2.17
N GLY A 7 32.50 -80.81 -2.02
CA GLY A 7 31.89 -80.02 -3.09
C GLY A 7 30.38 -80.04 -2.99
N ILE A 8 29.78 -78.86 -3.16
CA ILE A 8 28.34 -78.55 -3.13
C ILE A 8 27.87 -78.17 -1.71
N PHE A 9 28.03 -76.91 -1.32
CA PHE A 9 27.02 -76.03 -0.68
C PHE A 9 27.68 -74.68 -0.35
N GLY A 10 26.98 -73.59 -0.66
CA GLY A 10 27.51 -72.24 -0.88
C GLY A 10 28.13 -71.54 0.33
N SER A 11 28.93 -70.52 0.03
CA SER A 11 29.42 -69.54 1.00
C SER A 11 28.25 -68.97 1.80
N GLU A 12 28.32 -69.04 3.14
CA GLU A 12 27.46 -68.26 4.02
C GLU A 12 27.54 -66.80 3.60
N SER A 13 26.43 -66.26 3.07
CA SER A 13 26.32 -64.85 2.81
C SER A 13 26.18 -64.16 4.15
N HIS A 14 27.28 -63.63 4.68
CA HIS A 14 27.28 -62.80 5.87
C HIS A 14 26.48 -61.53 5.54
N VAL A 15 25.19 -61.51 5.90
CA VAL A 15 24.36 -60.31 5.74
C VAL A 15 24.74 -59.37 6.88
N PRO A 16 25.36 -58.21 6.61
CA PRO A 16 25.81 -57.32 7.66
C PRO A 16 24.61 -56.84 8.48
N SER A 17 24.79 -56.83 9.80
CA SER A 17 23.75 -56.37 10.72
C SER A 17 23.40 -54.90 10.44
N THR A 18 22.22 -54.46 10.86
CA THR A 18 21.80 -53.06 10.70
C THR A 18 22.84 -52.08 11.26
N TRP A 19 23.52 -52.46 12.34
CA TRP A 19 24.60 -51.66 12.93
C TRP A 19 25.86 -51.59 12.08
N GLU A 20 26.28 -52.68 11.45
CA GLU A 20 27.44 -52.68 10.55
C GLU A 20 27.18 -51.89 9.26
N ARG A 21 25.94 -51.89 8.77
CA ARG A 21 25.52 -51.05 7.64
C ARG A 21 25.49 -49.57 8.01
N LEU A 22 25.16 -49.25 9.25
CA LEU A 22 25.18 -47.88 9.76
C LEU A 22 26.60 -47.37 9.98
N THR A 23 27.51 -48.18 10.51
CA THR A 23 28.90 -47.76 10.71
C THR A 23 29.63 -47.56 9.38
N THR A 24 29.47 -48.47 8.42
CA THR A 24 30.09 -48.36 7.08
C THR A 24 29.58 -47.17 6.27
N THR A 25 28.31 -46.79 6.43
CA THR A 25 27.77 -45.57 5.81
C THR A 25 28.18 -44.29 6.55
N ALA A 26 28.53 -44.39 7.83
CA ALA A 26 28.98 -43.28 8.66
C ALA A 26 30.49 -42.97 8.56
N GLU A 27 31.34 -43.93 8.20
CA GLU A 27 32.78 -43.69 8.04
C GLU A 27 33.17 -42.51 7.11
N PRO A 28 32.58 -42.34 5.90
CA PRO A 28 32.92 -41.22 5.02
C PRO A 28 32.51 -39.86 5.58
N LEU A 29 31.55 -39.80 6.52
CA LEU A 29 31.12 -38.55 7.16
C LEU A 29 32.22 -37.95 8.05
N PHE A 30 33.08 -38.79 8.65
CA PHE A 30 34.10 -38.33 9.60
C PHE A 30 35.54 -38.39 9.07
N THR A 31 35.78 -39.12 7.97
CA THR A 31 37.12 -39.24 7.37
C THR A 31 37.40 -38.16 6.33
N ASN A 32 36.38 -37.65 5.65
CA ASN A 32 36.55 -36.59 4.66
C ASN A 32 36.57 -35.21 5.36
N PRO A 33 37.63 -34.40 5.18
CA PRO A 33 37.73 -33.09 5.82
C PRO A 33 36.59 -32.14 5.39
N LEU A 34 36.07 -32.26 4.17
CA LEU A 34 34.93 -31.47 3.72
C LEU A 34 33.65 -31.84 4.49
N ASN A 35 33.43 -33.12 4.75
CA ASN A 35 32.27 -33.58 5.51
C ASN A 35 32.34 -33.14 6.97
N LEU A 36 33.54 -33.07 7.56
CA LEU A 36 33.73 -32.50 8.90
C LEU A 36 33.37 -31.00 8.94
N VAL A 37 33.77 -30.23 7.93
CA VAL A 37 33.39 -28.81 7.82
C VAL A 37 31.88 -28.68 7.66
N LEU A 38 31.27 -29.43 6.75
CA LEU A 38 29.81 -29.41 6.55
C LEU A 38 29.05 -29.84 7.81
N LEU A 39 29.53 -30.86 8.52
CA LEU A 39 28.95 -31.31 9.78
C LEU A 39 29.05 -30.22 10.86
N SER A 40 30.18 -29.52 10.95
CA SER A 40 30.35 -28.41 11.89
C SER A 40 29.38 -27.25 11.61
N ILE A 41 29.12 -26.95 10.32
CA ILE A 41 28.14 -25.94 9.90
C ILE A 41 26.73 -26.39 10.25
N LEU A 42 26.38 -27.66 9.97
CA LEU A 42 25.08 -28.22 10.33
C LEU A 42 24.85 -28.20 11.84
N ILE A 43 25.86 -28.55 12.64
CA ILE A 43 25.80 -28.44 14.11
C ILE A 43 25.62 -26.98 14.53
N TYR A 44 26.37 -26.04 13.96
CA TYR A 44 26.25 -24.62 14.27
C TYR A 44 24.85 -24.06 13.97
N ILE A 45 24.22 -24.52 12.88
CA ILE A 45 22.85 -24.13 12.50
C ILE A 45 21.79 -24.85 13.36
N ALA A 46 22.06 -26.07 13.82
CA ALA A 46 21.14 -26.86 14.63
C ALA A 46 21.21 -26.54 16.13
N LEU A 47 22.35 -26.07 16.64
CA LEU A 47 22.56 -25.70 18.04
C LEU A 47 21.49 -24.74 18.61
N PRO A 48 21.04 -23.69 17.87
CA PRO A 48 19.96 -22.79 18.32
C PRO A 48 18.58 -23.45 18.43
N LEU A 49 18.35 -24.62 17.80
CA LEU A 49 17.08 -25.37 17.93
C LEU A 49 17.01 -26.11 19.28
N LEU A 50 18.16 -26.52 19.81
CA LEU A 50 18.27 -27.23 21.10
C LEU A 50 18.40 -26.26 22.27
N LEU A 51 18.95 -25.06 22.02
CA LEU A 51 19.10 -23.98 22.98
C LEU A 51 18.42 -22.74 22.38
N PRO A 52 17.09 -22.58 22.54
CA PRO A 52 16.40 -21.42 22.00
C PRO A 52 17.04 -20.16 22.59
N SER A 53 17.62 -19.34 21.72
CA SER A 53 18.10 -18.02 22.12
C SER A 53 16.91 -17.27 22.70
N SER A 54 17.02 -16.81 23.95
CA SER A 54 15.94 -16.03 24.57
C SER A 54 15.48 -14.92 23.63
N PRO A 55 14.16 -14.69 23.46
CA PRO A 55 13.64 -13.61 22.61
C PRO A 55 14.17 -12.22 23.02
N THR A 56 14.71 -12.08 24.23
CA THR A 56 15.36 -10.89 24.77
C THR A 56 16.88 -10.79 24.50
N SER A 57 17.46 -11.69 23.70
CA SER A 57 18.87 -11.61 23.35
C SER A 57 19.15 -10.40 22.45
N ALA A 58 20.01 -9.50 22.93
CA ALA A 58 20.50 -8.33 22.20
C ALA A 58 21.15 -8.64 20.84
N LYS A 59 21.43 -9.93 20.57
CA LYS A 59 21.95 -10.41 19.28
C LYS A 59 20.91 -10.33 18.16
N TRP A 60 19.62 -10.46 18.45
CA TRP A 60 18.55 -10.56 17.44
C TRP A 60 17.45 -9.51 17.60
N THR A 61 17.28 -8.93 18.79
CA THR A 61 16.31 -7.85 19.01
C THR A 61 17.03 -6.51 19.17
N PRO A 62 16.84 -5.55 18.24
CA PRO A 62 17.41 -4.21 18.41
C PRO A 62 16.75 -3.53 19.61
N THR A 63 17.53 -2.75 20.34
CA THR A 63 16.99 -1.92 21.43
C THR A 63 16.07 -0.84 20.85
N ILE A 64 15.09 -0.36 21.61
CA ILE A 64 14.19 0.74 21.20
C ILE A 64 14.98 1.96 20.69
N ALA A 65 16.12 2.28 21.32
CA ALA A 65 17.00 3.37 20.88
C ALA A 65 17.64 3.11 19.50
N GLN A 66 18.08 1.88 19.24
CA GLN A 66 18.64 1.48 17.94
C GLN A 66 17.55 1.50 16.85
N ALA A 67 16.37 0.96 17.14
CA ALA A 67 15.22 1.00 16.23
C ALA A 67 14.82 2.46 15.88
N ARG A 68 14.78 3.36 16.86
CA ARG A 68 14.48 4.78 16.64
C ARG A 68 15.59 5.50 15.87
N SER A 69 16.86 5.16 16.09
CA SER A 69 17.97 5.78 15.36
C SER A 69 17.89 5.56 13.85
N HIS A 70 17.35 4.41 13.41
CA HIS A 70 17.12 4.10 12.00
C HIS A 70 15.89 4.81 11.39
N ALA A 71 14.95 5.31 12.20
CA ALA A 71 13.76 6.01 11.71
C ALA A 71 14.06 7.46 11.29
N THR A 72 15.13 8.06 11.82
CA THR A 72 15.47 9.49 11.64
C THR A 72 16.49 9.79 10.54
N ALA A 73 17.12 8.78 9.94
CA ALA A 73 18.11 8.97 8.87
C ALA A 73 17.54 8.51 7.52
N PRO A 74 17.73 9.27 6.42
CA PRO A 74 17.41 8.79 5.08
C PRO A 74 18.33 7.62 4.78
N SER A 75 17.80 6.41 4.87
CA SER A 75 18.51 5.18 4.52
C SER A 75 17.72 4.47 3.45
N ASP A 76 18.40 3.80 2.53
CA ASP A 76 17.81 2.96 1.46
C ASP A 76 17.03 1.73 1.99
N ARG A 77 16.70 1.71 3.29
CA ARG A 77 15.97 0.63 3.95
C ARG A 77 14.50 1.02 4.11
N TYR A 78 13.62 0.05 3.90
CA TYR A 78 12.15 0.15 3.98
C TYR A 78 11.58 0.57 5.36
N SER A 79 12.41 0.98 6.33
CA SER A 79 12.03 1.26 7.72
C SER A 79 12.18 2.73 8.13
N TYR A 80 12.38 3.65 7.18
CA TYR A 80 12.35 5.08 7.51
C TYR A 80 10.90 5.53 7.73
N LEU A 81 10.67 6.26 8.82
CA LEU A 81 9.39 6.91 9.06
C LEU A 81 9.52 8.35 8.50
N PRO A 82 8.63 8.81 7.61
CA PRO A 82 8.70 10.19 7.15
C PRO A 82 8.53 11.16 8.33
N PRO A 83 9.21 12.32 8.34
CA PRO A 83 9.14 13.29 9.45
C PRO A 83 7.72 13.77 9.77
N ARG A 84 6.82 13.74 8.78
CA ARG A 84 5.39 14.01 8.93
C ARG A 84 4.64 13.06 8.00
N HIS A 85 3.55 12.48 8.49
CA HIS A 85 2.61 11.78 7.63
C HIS A 85 1.97 12.78 6.67
N PRO A 86 1.65 12.38 5.42
CA PRO A 86 0.90 13.25 4.53
C PRO A 86 -0.41 13.66 5.22
N ASP A 87 -0.79 14.94 5.08
CA ASP A 87 -2.02 15.43 5.69
C ASP A 87 -3.19 14.60 5.14
N THR A 88 -3.88 13.90 6.03
CA THR A 88 -5.03 13.06 5.64
C THR A 88 -6.23 13.97 5.50
N VAL A 89 -6.86 13.97 4.33
CA VAL A 89 -8.10 14.73 4.15
C VAL A 89 -9.23 13.91 4.75
N GLU A 90 -9.82 14.44 5.83
CA GLU A 90 -11.02 13.85 6.42
C GLU A 90 -12.20 14.02 5.47
N TRP A 91 -12.96 12.95 5.28
CA TRP A 91 -14.20 13.02 4.53
C TRP A 91 -15.19 13.92 5.30
N LYS A 92 -15.78 14.90 4.60
CA LYS A 92 -16.70 15.86 5.21
C LYS A 92 -17.87 16.18 4.29
N ARG A 93 -19.03 16.51 4.89
CA ARG A 93 -20.17 17.09 4.16
C ARG A 93 -19.96 18.58 3.99
N TYR A 94 -20.08 19.05 2.76
CA TYR A 94 -19.94 20.46 2.39
C TYR A 94 -21.28 21.00 1.93
N THR A 95 -21.62 22.21 2.35
CA THR A 95 -22.64 23.03 1.67
C THR A 95 -21.99 23.90 0.60
N PRO A 96 -22.75 24.46 -0.36
CA PRO A 96 -22.22 25.41 -1.33
C PRO A 96 -21.41 26.55 -0.68
N ARG A 97 -21.88 27.09 0.45
CA ARG A 97 -21.18 28.16 1.18
C ARG A 97 -19.87 27.71 1.81
N THR A 98 -19.86 26.53 2.43
CA THR A 98 -18.61 26.00 3.03
C THR A 98 -17.61 25.55 1.97
N LEU A 99 -18.08 25.05 0.82
CA LEU A 99 -17.25 24.67 -0.30
C LEU A 99 -16.59 25.89 -0.95
N ALA A 100 -17.31 27.02 -1.02
CA ALA A 100 -16.82 28.29 -1.58
C ALA A 100 -15.57 28.86 -0.91
N LEU A 101 -15.28 28.44 0.33
CA LEU A 101 -14.07 28.84 1.05
C LEU A 101 -12.80 28.21 0.47
N TYR A 102 -12.93 27.17 -0.36
CA TYR A 102 -11.83 26.41 -0.93
C TYR A 102 -11.65 26.69 -2.42
N ASP A 103 -11.49 27.96 -2.78
CA ASP A 103 -11.26 28.43 -4.15
C ASP A 103 -9.77 28.61 -4.50
N GLY A 104 -8.88 28.34 -3.55
CA GLY A 104 -7.44 28.52 -3.71
C GLY A 104 -6.92 29.95 -3.51
N THR A 105 -7.76 30.90 -3.12
CA THR A 105 -7.37 32.30 -2.81
C THR A 105 -6.94 32.51 -1.35
N ASP A 106 -7.14 31.51 -0.49
CA ASP A 106 -6.81 31.60 0.93
C ASP A 106 -5.32 31.93 1.16
N SER A 107 -5.05 32.74 2.19
CA SER A 107 -3.70 33.18 2.59
C SER A 107 -2.94 32.13 3.41
N SER A 108 -3.55 30.97 3.64
CA SER A 108 -2.93 29.78 4.21
C SER A 108 -1.64 29.38 3.45
N ALA A 109 -0.68 28.79 4.16
CA ALA A 109 0.55 28.26 3.58
C ALA A 109 0.30 27.20 2.48
N SER A 110 -0.88 26.55 2.49
CA SER A 110 -1.32 25.61 1.47
C SER A 110 -2.80 25.86 1.14
N PRO A 111 -3.12 26.75 0.19
CA PRO A 111 -4.51 27.02 -0.19
C PRO A 111 -5.06 25.82 -0.96
N ARG A 112 -6.08 25.19 -0.38
CA ARG A 112 -6.77 24.05 -1.00
C ARG A 112 -7.80 24.53 -2.02
N ILE A 113 -7.97 23.73 -3.06
CA ILE A 113 -8.96 23.96 -4.11
C ILE A 113 -9.86 22.74 -4.17
N LEU A 114 -11.13 22.93 -3.84
CA LEU A 114 -12.15 21.89 -3.92
C LEU A 114 -13.17 22.25 -4.99
N LEU A 115 -13.77 21.24 -5.61
CA LEU A 115 -14.95 21.44 -6.47
C LEU A 115 -15.87 20.23 -6.36
N ALA A 116 -17.15 20.41 -6.68
CA ALA A 116 -18.12 19.32 -6.67
C ALA A 116 -18.54 18.93 -8.09
N ILE A 117 -18.71 17.63 -8.31
CA ILE A 117 -19.32 17.06 -9.51
C ILE A 117 -20.30 15.98 -9.06
N ASN A 118 -21.55 16.11 -9.47
CA ASN A 118 -22.64 15.18 -9.17
C ASN A 118 -22.74 14.86 -7.67
N GLY A 119 -22.68 15.91 -6.83
CA GLY A 119 -22.72 15.77 -5.38
C GLY A 119 -21.44 15.27 -4.71
N LYS A 120 -20.40 14.87 -5.47
CA LYS A 120 -19.11 14.43 -4.89
C LYS A 120 -18.11 15.57 -4.88
N VAL A 121 -17.44 15.78 -3.75
CA VAL A 121 -16.42 16.83 -3.60
C VAL A 121 -15.04 16.25 -3.83
N PHE A 122 -14.31 16.85 -4.77
CA PHE A 122 -12.96 16.45 -5.17
C PHE A 122 -11.93 17.48 -4.71
N ASP A 123 -10.78 16.99 -4.23
CA ASP A 123 -9.62 17.83 -3.98
C ASP A 123 -8.76 17.95 -5.25
N VAL A 124 -8.82 19.13 -5.85
CA VAL A 124 -8.13 19.47 -7.09
C VAL A 124 -6.92 20.39 -6.84
N THR A 125 -6.43 20.44 -5.59
CA THR A 125 -5.28 21.27 -5.21
C THR A 125 -4.03 20.95 -6.03
N SER A 126 -3.84 19.68 -6.41
CA SER A 126 -2.74 19.26 -7.31
C SER A 126 -2.85 19.87 -8.72
N GLY A 127 -4.06 20.27 -9.14
CA GLY A 127 -4.38 20.95 -10.39
C GLY A 127 -4.42 22.47 -10.29
N LYS A 128 -3.73 23.09 -9.33
CA LYS A 128 -3.77 24.55 -9.08
C LYS A 128 -3.54 25.43 -10.32
N ASN A 129 -2.76 24.99 -11.30
CA ASN A 129 -2.56 25.75 -12.54
C ASN A 129 -3.84 25.89 -13.40
N PHE A 130 -4.81 24.99 -13.20
CA PHE A 130 -6.07 24.96 -13.95
C PHE A 130 -7.21 25.58 -13.16
N TYR A 131 -7.37 25.16 -11.90
CA TYR A 131 -8.50 25.55 -11.04
C TYR A 131 -8.14 26.65 -10.04
N GLY A 132 -6.87 27.02 -9.91
CA GLY A 132 -6.47 28.08 -9.00
C GLY A 132 -6.80 29.48 -9.56
N PRO A 133 -6.53 30.52 -8.76
CA PRO A 133 -6.76 31.90 -9.17
C PRO A 133 -6.01 32.24 -10.48
N GLY A 134 -6.74 32.72 -11.48
CA GLY A 134 -6.20 33.05 -12.81
C GLY A 134 -6.05 31.84 -13.76
N GLY A 135 -6.39 30.63 -13.32
CA GLY A 135 -6.45 29.45 -14.18
C GLY A 135 -7.68 29.48 -15.11
N PRO A 136 -7.63 28.77 -16.25
CA PRO A 136 -8.73 28.73 -17.23
C PRO A 136 -10.03 28.16 -16.67
N TYR A 137 -9.96 27.34 -15.61
CA TYR A 137 -11.11 26.69 -14.97
C TYR A 137 -11.28 27.13 -13.51
N GLY A 138 -10.72 28.29 -13.14
CA GLY A 138 -10.82 28.85 -11.79
C GLY A 138 -12.25 29.23 -11.40
N ASN A 139 -13.15 29.38 -12.36
CA ASN A 139 -14.58 29.61 -12.13
C ASN A 139 -15.26 28.45 -11.36
N PHE A 140 -14.75 27.22 -11.49
CA PHE A 140 -15.26 26.04 -10.77
C PHE A 140 -14.65 25.86 -9.38
N ALA A 141 -13.66 26.67 -9.01
CA ALA A 141 -13.01 26.58 -7.71
C ALA A 141 -13.99 26.93 -6.58
N GLY A 142 -14.14 26.03 -5.62
CA GLY A 142 -15.09 26.16 -4.52
C GLY A 142 -16.55 26.16 -4.97
N ARG A 143 -16.89 25.52 -6.09
CA ARG A 143 -18.25 25.52 -6.65
C ARG A 143 -18.70 24.13 -7.08
N ASP A 144 -20.00 24.02 -7.31
CA ASP A 144 -20.59 22.90 -8.01
C ASP A 144 -20.43 23.08 -9.52
N ALA A 145 -19.62 22.21 -10.12
CA ALA A 145 -19.31 22.22 -11.54
C ALA A 145 -20.21 21.28 -12.36
N SER A 146 -21.17 20.58 -11.74
CA SER A 146 -21.96 19.52 -12.36
C SER A 146 -22.62 19.94 -13.67
N ARG A 147 -23.30 21.10 -13.69
CA ARG A 147 -23.95 21.63 -14.90
C ARG A 147 -22.94 22.04 -15.97
N GLY A 148 -21.84 22.67 -15.57
CA GLY A 148 -20.75 23.02 -16.48
C GLY A 148 -20.14 21.79 -17.16
N MET A 149 -19.95 20.70 -16.43
CA MET A 149 -19.46 19.43 -16.97
C MET A 149 -20.49 18.75 -17.88
N ALA A 150 -21.77 18.79 -17.52
CA ALA A 150 -22.85 18.23 -18.32
C ALA A 150 -22.99 18.91 -19.69
N LYS A 151 -22.99 20.26 -19.69
CA LYS A 151 -23.11 21.10 -20.89
C LYS A 151 -21.78 21.37 -21.58
N GLN A 152 -20.67 20.90 -21.01
CA GLN A 152 -19.31 21.16 -21.49
C GLN A 152 -19.03 22.66 -21.68
N SER A 153 -19.53 23.49 -20.78
CA SER A 153 -19.39 24.95 -20.81
C SER A 153 -18.73 25.46 -19.52
N PHE A 154 -17.91 26.49 -19.68
CA PHE A 154 -17.23 27.22 -18.60
C PHE A 154 -17.90 28.57 -18.31
N ASP A 155 -19.09 28.81 -18.88
CA ASP A 155 -19.79 30.06 -18.70
C ASP A 155 -20.24 30.21 -17.24
N LEU A 156 -20.20 31.45 -16.74
CA LEU A 156 -20.59 31.74 -15.36
C LEU A 156 -22.06 31.42 -15.08
N GLU A 157 -22.90 31.40 -16.12
CA GLU A 157 -24.32 31.02 -16.03
C GLU A 157 -24.51 29.54 -15.69
N MET A 158 -23.50 28.70 -15.94
CA MET A 158 -23.54 27.27 -15.65
C MET A 158 -23.10 26.93 -14.22
N ILE A 159 -22.74 27.94 -13.43
CA ILE A 159 -22.31 27.78 -12.04
C ILE A 159 -23.51 28.01 -11.13
N THR A 160 -23.76 27.04 -10.25
CA THR A 160 -24.83 27.13 -9.25
C THR A 160 -24.56 28.31 -8.30
N PRO A 161 -25.50 29.27 -8.15
CA PRO A 161 -25.37 30.36 -7.19
C PRO A 161 -25.29 29.84 -5.75
N LEU A 162 -24.47 30.49 -4.91
CA LEU A 162 -24.25 30.09 -3.52
C LEU A 162 -25.46 30.31 -2.60
N ASP A 163 -26.37 31.20 -2.99
CA ASP A 163 -27.56 31.55 -2.20
C ASP A 163 -28.80 30.72 -2.57
N ARG A 164 -28.64 29.73 -3.45
CA ARG A 164 -29.71 28.85 -3.89
C ARG A 164 -29.40 27.40 -3.50
N PRO A 165 -30.43 26.54 -3.41
CA PRO A 165 -30.24 25.11 -3.29
C PRO A 165 -29.36 24.57 -4.43
N ILE A 166 -28.73 23.42 -4.16
CA ILE A 166 -27.94 22.70 -5.17
C ILE A 166 -28.83 22.41 -6.38
N ASP A 167 -28.22 22.53 -7.55
CA ASP A 167 -28.89 22.27 -8.80
C ASP A 167 -29.27 20.79 -8.91
N LYS A 168 -30.57 20.52 -9.13
CA LYS A 168 -31.08 19.15 -9.27
C LYS A 168 -30.80 18.54 -10.63
N LEU A 169 -30.42 19.36 -11.63
CA LEU A 169 -30.05 18.92 -12.98
C LEU A 169 -31.16 18.14 -13.72
N GLU A 170 -32.43 18.33 -13.33
CA GLU A 170 -33.58 17.62 -13.88
C GLU A 170 -33.89 18.01 -15.34
N ASP A 171 -33.41 19.17 -15.79
CA ASP A 171 -33.59 19.70 -17.14
C ASP A 171 -32.57 19.16 -18.15
N LEU A 172 -31.58 18.36 -17.70
CA LEU A 172 -30.53 17.85 -18.56
C LEU A 172 -31.02 16.71 -19.47
N ALA A 173 -30.57 16.74 -20.72
CA ALA A 173 -30.76 15.65 -21.66
C ALA A 173 -29.93 14.41 -21.25
N PRO A 174 -30.35 13.18 -21.63
CA PRO A 174 -29.60 11.97 -21.31
C PRO A 174 -28.13 11.97 -21.76
N SER A 175 -27.82 12.65 -22.88
CA SER A 175 -26.45 12.83 -23.36
C SER A 175 -25.63 13.75 -22.45
N GLU A 176 -26.23 14.82 -21.91
CA GLU A 176 -25.56 15.75 -20.99
C GLU A 176 -25.27 15.07 -19.64
N ILE A 177 -26.22 14.25 -19.16
CA ILE A 177 -26.02 13.43 -17.96
C ILE A 177 -24.87 12.42 -18.17
N LYS A 178 -24.77 11.82 -19.37
CA LYS A 178 -23.66 10.92 -19.72
C LYS A 178 -22.32 11.65 -19.68
N ASN A 179 -22.24 12.84 -20.28
CA ASN A 179 -21.04 13.67 -20.27
C ASN A 179 -20.59 13.99 -18.84
N MET A 180 -21.52 14.41 -17.98
CA MET A 180 -21.23 14.68 -16.57
C MET A 180 -20.64 13.46 -15.84
N LYS A 181 -21.22 12.27 -16.06
CA LYS A 181 -20.75 11.02 -15.44
C LYS A 181 -19.37 10.59 -15.96
N GLU A 182 -19.07 10.83 -17.23
CA GLU A 182 -17.75 10.59 -17.79
C GLU A 182 -16.70 11.50 -17.15
N TRP A 183 -17.03 12.79 -16.96
CA TRP A 183 -16.18 13.72 -16.20
C TRP A 183 -16.00 13.29 -14.74
N GLU A 184 -17.07 12.90 -14.05
CA GLU A 184 -17.02 12.37 -12.69
C GLU A 184 -16.07 11.16 -12.58
N ALA A 185 -16.13 10.23 -13.54
CA ALA A 185 -15.24 9.07 -13.58
C ALA A 185 -13.77 9.45 -13.82
N MET A 186 -13.50 10.39 -14.73
CA MET A 186 -12.15 10.91 -14.95
C MET A 186 -11.58 11.60 -13.70
N PHE A 187 -12.41 12.37 -12.99
CA PHE A 187 -12.02 13.02 -11.75
C PHE A 187 -11.76 12.02 -10.63
N THR A 188 -12.60 10.98 -10.51
CA THR A 188 -12.40 9.90 -9.54
C THR A 188 -11.07 9.16 -9.76
N GLY A 189 -10.62 9.02 -11.01
CA GLY A 189 -9.32 8.42 -11.31
C GLY A 189 -8.11 9.33 -11.05
N LYS A 190 -8.30 10.66 -11.01
CA LYS A 190 -7.21 11.64 -10.93
C LYS A 190 -7.09 12.34 -9.57
N TYR A 191 -8.21 12.56 -8.89
CA TYR A 191 -8.31 13.35 -7.67
C TYR A 191 -8.98 12.55 -6.56
N GLY A 192 -8.61 12.86 -5.32
CA GLY A 192 -9.23 12.25 -4.14
C GLY A 192 -10.64 12.81 -3.91
N ILE A 193 -11.60 11.94 -3.60
CA ILE A 193 -12.91 12.34 -3.09
C ILE A 193 -12.74 12.66 -1.60
N VAL A 194 -13.07 13.88 -1.23
CA VAL A 194 -12.90 14.41 0.14
C VAL A 194 -14.21 14.72 0.82
N GLY A 195 -15.33 14.46 0.16
CA GLY A 195 -16.63 14.75 0.72
C GLY A 195 -17.80 14.57 -0.23
N GLU A 196 -18.94 15.01 0.27
CA GLU A 196 -20.20 15.11 -0.46
C GLU A 196 -20.75 16.53 -0.31
N LEU A 197 -21.36 17.04 -1.39
CA LEU A 197 -22.02 18.33 -1.44
C LEU A 197 -23.51 18.13 -1.13
N VAL A 198 -23.99 18.80 -0.08
CA VAL A 198 -25.34 18.69 0.45
C VAL A 198 -25.97 20.07 0.61
N ASN A 199 -27.30 20.17 0.61
CA ASN A 199 -27.96 21.46 0.83
C ASN A 199 -27.72 21.92 2.27
N GLU A 200 -27.89 23.22 2.50
CA GLU A 200 -27.80 23.81 3.85
C GLU A 200 -28.77 23.16 4.85
N GLU A 201 -29.93 22.71 4.38
CA GLU A 201 -30.95 22.03 5.20
C GLU A 201 -30.58 20.60 5.59
N ASP A 202 -29.71 19.97 4.81
CA ASP A 202 -29.35 18.56 4.97
C ASP A 202 -28.11 18.37 5.85
N LEU A 203 -27.40 19.43 6.22
CA LEU A 203 -26.07 19.39 6.86
C LEU A 203 -26.08 18.73 8.26
#